data_AF-A0A7S3DQI2-F1
#
_entry.id   AF-A0A7S3DQI2-F1
#
_cell.length_a   1.000
_cell.length_b   1.000
_cell.length_c   1.000
_cell.angle_alpha   90.00
_cell.angle_beta   90.00
_cell.angle_gamma   90.00
#
_symmetry.space_group_name_H-M   'P 1'
#
loop_
_entity.id
_entity.type
_entity.pdbx_description
1 polymer ?
#
loop_
_entity_poly.entity_id
_entity_poly.type
_entity_poly.pdbx_seq_one_letter_code
_entity_poly.pdbx_strand_id
1 'polypeptide(L)'
;MFASNLHVLSKRANPFLGAAVRLFGGKSERVSHAMAKLARSLDKAGIDYCVMGGNALHAHGYERATTDVDVLMTPEGLSKFVETHVGRGYAPRFKGAKTKFRN
;
A
#
# COMPACT_ATOMS: atom_id res chain seq x y z
N MET A 1 -6.41 6.05 30.18
CA MET A 1 -6.26 4.63 29.80
C MET A 1 -6.41 4.56 28.29
N PHE A 2 -5.30 4.39 27.56
CA PHE A 2 -5.30 4.37 26.08
C PHE A 2 -5.69 2.96 25.61
N ALA A 3 -6.87 2.83 24.99
CA ALA A 3 -7.24 1.62 24.28
C ALA A 3 -6.45 1.59 22.96
N SER A 4 -5.44 0.73 22.92
CA SER A 4 -4.73 0.33 21.70
C SER A 4 -5.65 -0.49 20.80
N ASN A 5 -6.41 0.19 19.95
CA ASN A 5 -7.20 -0.46 18.91
C ASN A 5 -6.30 -0.80 17.72
N LEU A 6 -5.89 -2.06 17.68
CA LEU A 6 -5.36 -2.72 16.49
C LEU A 6 -6.47 -2.73 15.42
N HIS A 7 -6.57 -1.67 14.63
CA HIS A 7 -7.47 -1.65 13.48
C HIS A 7 -6.85 -2.43 12.32
N VAL A 8 -7.17 -3.71 12.25
CA VAL A 8 -7.13 -4.47 11.00
C VAL A 8 -8.23 -3.89 10.10
N LEU A 9 -7.85 -2.92 9.27
CA LEU A 9 -8.77 -2.25 8.33
C LEU A 9 -8.98 -3.13 7.11
N SER A 10 -9.96 -4.02 7.19
CA SER A 10 -10.66 -4.54 6.02
C SER A 10 -12.15 -4.34 6.23
N LYS A 11 -12.71 -3.43 5.42
CA LYS A 11 -14.02 -3.53 4.75
C LYS A 11 -14.32 -2.18 4.10
N ARG A 12 -14.14 -2.13 2.77
CA ARG A 12 -14.62 -1.11 1.81
C ARG A 12 -14.36 0.36 2.20
N ALA A 13 -13.48 0.98 1.43
CA ALA A 13 -13.03 2.37 1.55
C ALA A 13 -12.21 2.64 2.81
N ASN A 14 -10.88 2.69 2.61
CA ASN A 14 -9.91 3.02 3.63
C ASN A 14 -10.02 4.52 3.98
N PRO A 15 -10.55 4.91 5.16
CA PRO A 15 -10.66 6.33 5.52
C PRO A 15 -9.29 7.01 5.73
N PHE A 16 -8.18 6.25 5.69
CA PHE A 16 -6.83 6.76 5.90
C PHE A 16 -6.09 7.13 4.62
N LEU A 17 -6.67 6.89 3.44
CA LEU A 17 -6.00 7.23 2.17
C LEU A 17 -5.73 8.75 2.05
N GLY A 18 -6.67 9.58 2.52
CA GLY A 18 -6.51 11.04 2.53
C GLY A 18 -5.49 11.54 3.56
N ALA A 19 -5.36 10.86 4.69
CA ALA A 19 -4.42 11.23 5.76
C ALA A 19 -2.97 10.92 5.37
N ALA A 20 -2.75 9.75 4.76
CA ALA A 20 -1.40 9.33 4.40
C ALA A 20 -0.81 10.20 3.27
N VAL A 21 -1.59 10.61 2.26
CA VAL A 21 -1.08 11.43 1.14
C VAL A 21 -0.65 12.85 1.55
N ARG A 22 -1.21 13.41 2.63
CA ARG A 22 -1.05 14.83 2.98
C ARG A 22 0.17 15.16 3.86
N LEU A 23 0.96 14.16 4.27
CA LEU A 23 2.02 14.32 5.27
C LEU A 23 3.46 14.38 4.71
N PHE A 24 3.64 14.53 3.40
CA PHE A 24 4.94 14.26 2.79
C PHE A 24 5.57 15.45 2.06
N GLY A 25 6.74 15.90 2.55
CA GLY A 25 7.70 16.73 1.82
C GLY A 25 9.03 16.00 1.56
N GLY A 26 9.62 16.10 0.36
CA GLY A 26 10.93 15.54 0.00
C GLY A 26 10.89 14.16 -0.70
N LYS A 27 11.92 13.29 -0.53
CA LYS A 27 11.98 11.91 -1.10
C LYS A 27 10.75 11.05 -0.80
N SER A 28 10.05 11.41 0.27
CA SER A 28 8.74 10.91 0.63
C SER A 28 7.72 11.03 -0.51
N GLU A 29 7.76 12.11 -1.29
CA GLU A 29 6.82 12.41 -2.36
C GLU A 29 6.70 11.27 -3.40
N ARG A 30 7.82 10.66 -3.80
CA ARG A 30 7.79 9.54 -4.76
C ARG A 30 7.07 8.32 -4.19
N VAL A 31 7.32 7.99 -2.92
CA VAL A 31 6.66 6.87 -2.24
C VAL A 31 5.18 7.17 -2.02
N SER A 32 4.84 8.40 -1.65
CA SER A 32 3.45 8.86 -1.48
C SER A 32 2.67 8.77 -2.78
N HIS A 33 3.25 9.23 -3.90
CA HIS A 33 2.64 9.11 -5.22
C HIS A 33 2.50 7.65 -5.65
N ALA A 34 3.52 6.80 -5.40
CA ALA A 34 3.45 5.38 -5.68
C ALA A 34 2.34 4.69 -4.88
N MET A 35 2.21 5.00 -3.60
CA MET A 35 1.15 4.50 -2.72
C MET A 35 -0.23 4.95 -3.20
N ALA A 36 -0.39 6.24 -3.53
CA ALA A 36 -1.65 6.77 -4.03
C ALA A 36 -2.06 6.15 -5.38
N LYS A 37 -1.08 5.92 -6.27
CA LYS A 37 -1.30 5.24 -7.55
C LYS A 37 -1.68 3.77 -7.33
N LEU A 38 -0.98 3.06 -6.45
CA LEU A 38 -1.28 1.66 -6.12
C LEU A 38 -2.69 1.54 -5.54
N ALA A 39 -3.03 2.35 -4.54
CA ALA A 39 -4.35 2.39 -3.92
C ALA A 39 -5.48 2.54 -4.94
N ARG A 40 -5.41 3.55 -5.81
CA ARG A 40 -6.41 3.75 -6.87
C ARG A 40 -6.52 2.55 -7.80
N SER A 41 -5.40 1.89 -8.10
CA SER A 41 -5.39 0.71 -8.96
C SER A 41 -6.06 -0.50 -8.30
N LEU A 42 -5.77 -0.72 -7.01
CA LEU A 42 -6.37 -1.80 -6.21
C LEU A 42 -7.87 -1.56 -6.00
N ASP A 43 -8.28 -0.32 -5.70
CA ASP A 43 -9.68 0.06 -5.58
C ASP A 43 -10.44 -0.17 -6.90
N LYS A 44 -9.87 0.29 -8.03
CA LYS A 44 -10.48 0.08 -9.36
C LYS A 44 -10.57 -1.39 -9.73
N ALA A 45 -9.61 -2.20 -9.31
CA ALA A 45 -9.62 -3.64 -9.52
C ALA A 45 -10.51 -4.38 -8.52
N GLY A 46 -11.11 -3.70 -7.54
CA GLY A 46 -11.90 -4.32 -6.48
C GLY A 46 -11.08 -5.35 -5.71
N ILE A 47 -9.84 -4.99 -5.34
CA ILE A 47 -8.96 -5.83 -4.55
C ILE A 47 -8.81 -5.23 -3.15
N ASP A 48 -9.22 -5.97 -2.13
CA ASP A 48 -9.06 -5.56 -0.74
C ASP A 48 -7.59 -5.56 -0.34
N TYR A 49 -7.16 -4.50 0.33
CA TYR A 49 -5.80 -4.34 0.82
C TYR A 49 -5.74 -3.51 2.11
N CYS A 50 -4.65 -3.67 2.87
CA CYS A 50 -4.32 -2.82 4.01
C CYS A 50 -2.90 -2.26 3.82
N VAL A 51 -2.67 -0.97 4.12
CA VAL A 51 -1.34 -0.36 4.08
C VAL A 51 -0.55 -0.75 5.32
N MET A 52 0.71 -1.14 5.13
CA MET A 52 1.60 -1.59 6.19
C MET A 52 2.92 -0.77 6.18
N GLY A 53 3.82 -1.08 7.10
CA GLY A 53 5.18 -0.56 7.11
C GLY A 53 5.28 0.94 7.44
N GLY A 54 6.31 1.60 6.90
CA GLY A 54 6.60 3.01 7.21
C GLY A 54 5.45 3.97 6.84
N ASN A 55 4.69 3.66 5.79
CA ASN A 55 3.54 4.47 5.38
C ASN A 55 2.39 4.38 6.40
N ALA A 56 2.16 3.21 6.99
CA ALA A 56 1.16 3.06 8.06
C ALA A 56 1.58 3.81 9.34
N LEU A 57 2.87 3.72 9.71
CA LEU A 57 3.41 4.44 10.87
C LEU A 57 3.25 5.96 10.73
N HIS A 58 3.50 6.52 9.54
CA HIS A 58 3.27 7.94 9.28
C HIS A 58 1.80 8.35 9.46
N ALA A 59 0.84 7.52 9.05
CA ALA A 59 -0.57 7.80 9.28
C ALA A 59 -0.95 7.89 10.77
N HIS A 60 -0.12 7.33 11.66
CA HIS A 60 -0.25 7.39 13.11
C HIS A 60 0.69 8.42 13.77
N GLY A 61 1.31 9.31 13.00
CA GLY A 61 2.16 10.39 13.52
C GLY A 61 3.60 9.96 13.86
N TYR A 62 4.01 8.75 13.46
CA TYR A 62 5.39 8.29 13.64
C TYR A 62 6.21 8.53 12.38
N GLU A 63 7.35 9.21 12.51
CA GLU A 63 8.27 9.43 11.40
C GLU A 63 9.18 8.22 11.19
N ARG A 64 9.15 7.65 9.98
CA ARG A 64 10.08 6.60 9.57
C ARG A 64 10.39 6.71 8.10
N ALA A 65 11.65 6.93 7.76
CA ALA A 65 12.12 6.87 6.38
C ALA A 65 11.81 5.49 5.77
N THR A 66 11.15 5.48 4.61
CA THR A 66 10.87 4.27 3.84
C THR A 66 11.04 4.58 2.36
N THR A 67 11.41 3.57 1.57
CA THR A 67 11.65 3.71 0.12
C THR A 67 10.69 2.86 -0.71
N ASP A 68 9.87 2.03 -0.05
CA ASP A 68 8.87 1.16 -0.63
C ASP A 68 7.50 1.34 0.02
N VAL A 69 6.51 0.69 -0.58
CA VAL A 69 5.11 0.65 -0.15
C VAL A 69 4.77 -0.79 0.18
N ASP A 70 4.44 -1.06 1.44
CA ASP A 70 3.97 -2.36 1.89
C ASP A 70 2.45 -2.38 1.94
N VAL A 71 1.84 -3.41 1.35
CA VAL A 71 0.42 -3.70 1.46
C VAL A 71 0.18 -5.16 1.82
N LEU A 72 -0.83 -5.41 2.64
CA LEU A 72 -1.34 -6.74 2.94
C LEU A 72 -2.59 -7.00 2.10
N MET A 73 -2.71 -8.21 1.55
CA MET A 73 -3.81 -8.64 0.68
C MET A 73 -4.17 -10.08 1.03
N THR A 74 -5.37 -10.53 0.66
CA THR A 74 -5.69 -11.96 0.69
C THR A 74 -4.94 -12.70 -0.42
N PRO A 75 -4.79 -14.04 -0.35
CA PRO A 75 -4.20 -14.83 -1.43
C PRO A 75 -4.92 -14.64 -2.78
N GLU A 76 -6.25 -14.52 -2.75
CA GLU A 76 -7.08 -14.28 -3.93
C GLU A 76 -6.83 -12.87 -4.48
N GLY A 77 -6.73 -11.88 -3.59
CA GLY A 77 -6.39 -10.51 -3.96
C GLY A 77 -5.00 -10.39 -4.60
N LEU A 78 -4.00 -11.09 -4.06
CA LEU A 78 -2.67 -11.14 -4.64
C LEU A 78 -2.67 -11.83 -6.01
N SER A 79 -3.40 -12.95 -6.15
CA SER A 79 -3.54 -13.65 -7.42
C SER A 79 -4.16 -12.74 -8.49
N LYS A 80 -5.24 -12.04 -8.14
CA LYS A 80 -5.88 -11.05 -9.01
C LYS A 80 -4.97 -9.87 -9.33
N PHE A 81 -4.19 -9.38 -8.36
CA PHE A 81 -3.19 -8.33 -8.60
C PHE A 81 -2.17 -8.77 -9.64
N VAL A 82 -1.61 -9.98 -9.50
CA VAL A 82 -0.65 -10.53 -10.46
C VAL A 82 -1.27 -10.63 -11.85
N GLU A 83 -2.46 -11.21 -11.96
CA GLU A 83 -3.17 -11.36 -13.24
C GLU A 83 -3.42 -10.02 -13.95
N THR A 84 -3.81 -9.00 -13.19
CA THR A 84 -4.29 -7.72 -13.76
C THR A 84 -3.19 -6.67 -13.92
N HIS A 85 -2.16 -6.64 -13.06
CA HIS A 85 -1.18 -5.56 -13.00
C HIS A 85 0.22 -5.97 -13.45
N VAL A 86 0.62 -7.24 -13.28
CA VAL A 86 1.96 -7.70 -13.68
C VAL A 86 2.02 -7.82 -15.21
N GLY A 87 3.06 -7.24 -15.80
CA GLY A 87 3.16 -7.05 -17.25
C GLY A 87 2.43 -5.80 -17.77
N ARG A 88 1.68 -5.08 -16.92
CA ARG A 88 0.92 -3.86 -17.28
C ARG A 88 1.34 -2.65 -16.44
N GLY A 89 2.62 -2.56 -16.14
CA GLY A 89 3.22 -1.49 -15.33
C GLY A 89 3.83 -1.99 -14.03
N TYR A 90 3.51 -3.20 -13.58
CA TYR A 90 4.26 -3.88 -12.52
C TYR A 90 5.08 -5.04 -13.08
N ALA A 91 6.24 -5.29 -12.49
CA ALA A 91 7.08 -6.45 -12.78
C ALA A 91 7.58 -7.07 -11.47
N PRO A 92 7.87 -8.39 -11.43
CA PRO A 92 8.56 -9.00 -10.30
C PRO A 92 9.87 -8.27 -10.03
N ARG A 93 10.17 -7.97 -8.77
CA ARG A 93 11.37 -7.21 -8.41
C ARG A 93 12.66 -7.95 -8.79
N PHE A 94 12.64 -9.28 -8.74
CA PHE A 94 13.70 -10.17 -9.19
C PHE A 94 13.09 -11.49 -9.71
N LYS A 95 13.90 -12.32 -10.36
CA LYS A 95 13.46 -13.62 -10.93
C LYS A 95 12.86 -14.50 -9.82
N GLY A 96 11.62 -14.94 -10.00
CA GLY A 96 10.92 -15.78 -9.03
C GLY A 96 10.26 -15.05 -7.85
N ALA A 97 10.30 -13.71 -7.82
CA ALA A 97 9.59 -12.95 -6.79
C ALA A 97 8.07 -13.15 -6.90
N LYS A 98 7.46 -13.65 -5.83
CA LYS A 98 6.01 -13.90 -5.76
C LYS A 98 5.23 -12.75 -5.11
N THR A 99 5.87 -11.98 -4.23
CA THR A 99 5.23 -10.95 -3.40
C THR A 99 5.93 -9.59 -3.47
N LYS A 100 7.02 -9.47 -4.25
CA LYS A 100 7.81 -8.24 -4.37
C LYS A 100 7.79 -7.75 -5.81
N PHE A 101 7.31 -6.53 -6.01
CA PHE A 101 7.11 -5.94 -7.33
C PHE A 101 7.81 -4.59 -7.46
N ARG A 102 7.98 -4.12 -8.70
CA ARG A 102 8.47 -2.79 -9.06
C ARG A 102 7.58 -2.20 -10.16
N ASN A 103 7.43 -0.88 -10.18
CA ASN A 103 6.66 -0.13 -11.19
C ASN A 103 7.33 1.20 -11.57
#